data_AF-A0A0E9VFJ9-F1
#
_entry.id   AF-A0A0E9VFJ9-F1
#
_cell.length_a   1.000
_cell.length_b   1.000
_cell.length_c   1.000
_cell.angle_alpha   90.00
_cell.angle_beta   90.00
_cell.angle_gamma   90.00
#
_symmetry.space_group_name_H-M   'P 1'
#
loop_
_entity.id
_entity.type
_entity.pdbx_description
1 polymer ?
#
loop_
_entity_poly.entity_id
_entity_poly.type
_entity_poly.pdbx_seq_one_letter_code
_entity_poly.pdbx_strand_id
1 'polypeptide(L)' 'MGLWRGRVLDSIDNMVTVGITAAPDSIVGKFRTYVAVLTPYGIRRTRREVKHDVYVLFNPWASGLYNVPE' A
#
# COMPACT_ATOMS: atom_id res chain seq x y z
N MET A 1 11.04 9.21 -8.88
CA MET A 1 10.12 8.95 -7.76
C MET A 1 9.65 7.52 -7.84
N GLY A 2 9.63 6.80 -6.72
CA GLY A 2 9.16 5.41 -6.68
C GLY A 2 7.64 5.33 -6.80
N LEU A 3 7.12 4.16 -7.20
CA LEU A 3 5.68 3.89 -7.20
C LEU A 3 5.33 3.02 -6.00
N TRP A 4 4.21 3.33 -5.34
CA TRP A 4 3.55 2.35 -4.47
C TRP A 4 3.09 1.16 -5.31
N ARG A 5 3.38 -0.04 -4.85
CA ARG A 5 3.04 -1.28 -5.57
C ARG A 5 2.04 -2.09 -4.75
N GLY A 6 1.08 -2.69 -5.45
CA GLY A 6 0.13 -3.65 -4.89
C GLY A 6 0.11 -4.92 -5.73
N ARG A 7 -0.01 -6.08 -5.09
CA ARG A 7 -0.21 -7.36 -5.77
C ARG A 7 -1.13 -8.27 -4.96
N VAL A 8 -1.91 -9.10 -5.63
CA VAL A 8 -2.64 -10.20 -4.99
C VAL A 8 -1.64 -11.31 -4.70
N LEU A 9 -1.63 -11.79 -3.45
CA LEU A 9 -0.80 -12.90 -3.00
C LEU A 9 -1.60 -14.20 -2.98
N ASP A 10 -2.87 -14.12 -2.59
CA ASP A 10 -3.76 -15.28 -2.50
C ASP A 10 -5.24 -14.84 -2.54
N SER A 11 -6.13 -15.77 -2.87
CA SER A 11 -7.59 -15.56 -2.89
C SER A 11 -8.29 -16.85 -2.46
N ILE A 12 -8.96 -16.82 -1.32
CA ILE A 12 -9.73 -17.94 -0.76
C ILE A 12 -11.13 -17.45 -0.45
N ASP A 13 -12.14 -18.07 -1.08
CA ASP A 13 -13.56 -17.71 -0.97
C ASP A 13 -13.83 -16.21 -1.18
N ASN A 14 -14.18 -15.50 -0.11
CA ASN A 14 -14.47 -14.07 -0.10
C ASN A 14 -13.32 -13.22 0.48
N MET A 15 -12.13 -13.81 0.66
CA MET A 15 -10.95 -13.16 1.21
C MET A 15 -9.84 -13.07 0.16
N VAL A 16 -9.23 -11.89 0.03
CA VAL A 16 -8.07 -11.65 -0.83
C VAL A 16 -6.92 -11.15 0.03
N THR A 17 -5.79 -11.84 -0.04
CA THR A 17 -4.55 -11.40 0.61
C THR A 17 -3.77 -10.53 -0.36
N VAL A 18 -3.44 -9.31 0.03
CA VAL A 18 -2.71 -8.35 -0.80
C VAL A 18 -1.36 -7.98 -0.19
N GLY A 19 -0.32 -7.95 -1.03
CA GLY A 19 0.96 -7.36 -0.70
C GLY A 19 0.99 -5.91 -1.14
N ILE A 20 1.27 -4.99 -0.22
CA ILE A 20 1.42 -3.55 -0.49
C ILE A 20 2.85 -3.16 -0.15
N THR A 21 3.54 -2.49 -1.08
CA THR A 21 4.90 -2.02 -0.90
C THR A 21 4.92 -0.51 -1.09
N ALA A 22 5.26 0.22 -0.03
CA ALA A 22 5.44 1.66 -0.07
C ALA A 22 6.62 2.02 -0.98
N ALA A 23 6.52 3.17 -1.66
CA ALA A 23 7.67 3.71 -2.38
C ALA A 23 8.78 4.10 -1.38
N PRO A 24 10.07 3.90 -1.68
CA PRO A 24 11.15 4.23 -0.75
C PRO A 24 11.30 5.74 -0.46
N ASP A 25 10.75 6.59 -1.32
CA ASP A 25 10.63 8.04 -1.16
C ASP A 25 9.25 8.48 -0.65
N SER A 26 8.47 7.58 -0.06
CA SER A 26 7.15 7.91 0.53
C SER A 26 7.30 8.89 1.70
N ILE A 27 6.31 9.77 1.84
CA ILE A 27 6.17 10.62 3.02
C ILE A 27 6.07 9.73 4.27
N VAL A 28 6.86 10.06 5.28
CA VAL A 28 6.77 9.43 6.61
C VAL A 28 5.60 10.03 7.37
N GLY A 29 4.74 9.18 7.92
CA GLY A 29 3.57 9.63 8.67
C GLY A 29 2.45 8.61 8.80
N LYS A 30 1.30 9.09 9.28
CA LYS A 30 0.08 8.31 9.48
C LYS A 30 -0.85 8.44 8.27
N PHE A 31 -1.13 7.34 7.61
CA PHE A 31 -1.98 7.27 6.43
C PHE A 31 -3.35 6.70 6.78
N ARG A 32 -4.38 7.29 6.18
CA ARG A 32 -5.73 6.73 6.20
C ARG A 32 -5.86 5.71 5.09
N THR A 33 -6.21 4.47 5.44
CA THR A 33 -6.35 3.38 4.47
C THR A 33 -7.80 3.21 4.05
N TYR A 34 -8.02 2.98 2.75
CA TYR A 34 -9.33 2.71 2.19
C TYR A 34 -9.23 1.61 1.13
N VAL A 35 -10.23 0.74 1.10
CA VAL A 35 -10.52 -0.07 -0.09
C VAL A 35 -11.56 0.66 -0.93
N ALA A 36 -11.29 0.81 -2.22
CA ALA A 36 -12.16 1.43 -3.19
C ALA A 36 -12.39 0.46 -4.36
N VAL A 37 -13.65 0.21 -4.68
CA VAL A 37 -14.06 -0.64 -5.80
C VAL A 37 -14.57 0.27 -6.91
N LEU A 38 -13.97 0.17 -8.09
CA LEU A 38 -14.46 0.83 -9.28
C LEU A 38 -15.61 -0.01 -9.87
N THR A 39 -16.75 0.63 -10.07
CA THR A 39 -17.93 0.04 -10.72
C THR A 39 -18.30 0.89 -11.93
N PRO A 40 -19.17 0.40 -12.85
CA PRO A 40 -19.68 1.21 -13.95
C PRO A 40 -20.37 2.52 -13.52
N TYR A 41 -20.86 2.58 -12.28
CA TYR A 41 -21.57 3.74 -11.71
C TYR A 41 -20.67 4.62 -10.82
N GLY A 42 -19.36 4.38 -10.82
CA GLY A 42 -18.37 5.13 -10.05
C GLY A 42 -17.69 4.33 -8.94
N ILE A 43 -16.98 5.04 -8.08
CA ILE A 43 -16.12 4.46 -7.04
C ILE A 43 -16.91 4.29 -5.74
N ARG A 44 -17.01 3.05 -5.27
CA ARG A 44 -17.52 2.72 -3.93
C ARG A 44 -16.34 2.54 -2.99
N ARG A 45 -16.22 3.43 -2.00
CA ARG A 45 -15.14 3.39 -1.02
C ARG A 45 -15.66 2.99 0.36
N THR A 46 -14.84 2.22 1.07
CA THR A 46 -15.02 1.96 2.50
C THR A 46 -15.17 3.25 3.32
N ARG A 47 -15.92 3.16 4.43
CA ARG A 47 -16.02 4.28 5.38
C ARG A 47 -14.69 4.48 6.09
N ARG A 48 -14.45 5.72 6.54
CA ARG A 48 -13.30 6.06 7.38
C ARG A 48 -13.36 5.27 8.69
N GLU A 49 -12.28 4.56 9.02
CA GLU A 49 -12.13 3.81 10.26
C GLU A 49 -10.69 3.93 10.79
N VAL A 50 -10.52 4.47 12.00
CA VAL A 50 -9.21 4.83 12.61
C VAL A 50 -8.35 3.58 12.84
N LYS A 51 -8.98 2.44 13.08
CA LYS A 51 -8.29 1.15 13.28
C LYS A 51 -7.49 0.68 12.06
N HIS A 52 -7.81 1.17 10.86
CA HIS A 52 -7.10 0.82 9.63
C HIS A 52 -6.00 1.81 9.24
N ASP A 53 -5.69 2.80 10.08
CA ASP A 53 -4.58 3.71 9.80
C ASP A 53 -3.24 2.99 9.85
N VAL A 54 -2.39 3.28 8.87
CA VAL A 54 -1.05 2.69 8.74
C VAL A 54 0.00 3.76 8.94
N TYR A 55 1.02 3.47 9.75
CA TYR A 55 2.20 4.32 9.85
C TYR A 55 3.26 3.84 8.86
N VAL A 56 3.74 4.75 8.03
CA VAL A 56 4.91 4.54 7.18
C VAL A 56 6.06 5.31 7.83
N LEU A 57 7.14 4.60 8.14
CA LEU A 57 8.33 5.15 8.78
C LEU A 57 9.53 5.07 7.83
N PHE A 58 10.59 5.81 8.14
CA PHE A 58 11.88 5.59 7.50
C PHE A 58 12.32 4.13 7.73
N ASN A 59 12.78 3.47 6.67
CA ASN A 59 13.23 2.08 6.73
C ASN A 59 14.75 2.00 6.49
N PRO A 60 15.59 1.96 7.55
CA PRO A 60 17.04 1.85 7.40
C PRO A 60 17.50 0.47 6.91
N TRP A 61 16.63 -0.53 6.91
CA TRP A 61 16.91 -1.88 6.40
C TRP A 61 16.47 -2.06 4.94
N ALA A 62 15.87 -1.05 4.32
CA ALA A 62 15.60 -1.10 2.89
C ALA A 62 16.95 -1.05 2.15
N SER A 63 17.40 -2.21 1.66
CA SER A 63 18.52 -2.28 0.73
C SER A 63 18.16 -1.43 -0.49
N GLY A 64 18.83 -0.30 -0.63
CA GLY A 64 18.37 0.83 -1.41
C GLY A 64 17.99 0.49 -2.86
N LEU A 65 17.09 1.32 -3.41
CA LEU A 65 16.86 1.49 -4.86
C LEU A 65 18.11 1.93 -5.66
N TYR A 66 19.27 1.97 -5.02
CA TYR A 66 20.56 2.13 -5.68
C TYR A 66 21.12 0.74 -5.89
N ASN A 67 20.83 0.17 -7.05
CA ASN A 67 21.80 -0.72 -7.70
C ASN A 67 23.08 0.14 -7.86
N VAL A 68 23.93 0.14 -6.85
CA VAL A 68 25.35 0.49 -7.03
C VAL A 68 25.94 -0.76 -7.67
N PRO A 69 26.32 -0.74 -8.95
CA PRO A 69 27.15 -1.81 -9.47
C PRO A 69 28.47 -1.73 -8.71
N GLU A 70 28.94 -2.87 -8.21
CA GLU A 70 30.37 -3.01 -7.90
C GLU A 70 31.21 -2.70 -9.15
#